data_AF-A0A559ID45-F1
#
_entry.id   AF-A0A559ID45-F1
#
_cell.length_a   1.000
_cell.length_b   1.000
_cell.length_c   1.000
_cell.angle_alpha   90.00
_cell.angle_beta   90.00
_cell.angle_gamma   90.00
#
_symmetry.space_group_name_H-M   'P 1'
#
loop_
_entity.id
_entity.type
_entity.pdbx_description
1 polymer ?
#
loop_
_entity_poly.entity_id
_entity_poly.type
_entity_poly.pdbx_seq_one_letter_code
_entity_poly.pdbx_strand_id
1 'polypeptide(L)' 'MNKKLERLIDIAAELEVDTSRFSTSHARPESHCRDALIQALRTVTNNTQYEMMAEDIIKTCEKHFYKERD' A
#
# COMPACT_ATOMS: atom_id res chain seq x y z
N MET A 1 -6.16 -14.54 -17.03
CA MET A 1 -5.70 -14.36 -15.64
C MET A 1 -6.28 -13.04 -15.10
N ASN A 2 -6.61 -12.95 -13.81
CA ASN A 2 -7.27 -11.76 -13.26
C ASN A 2 -6.23 -10.66 -13.01
N LYS A 3 -6.28 -9.56 -13.78
CA LYS A 3 -5.30 -8.44 -13.70
C LYS A 3 -5.18 -7.83 -12.30
N LYS A 4 -6.23 -7.89 -11.47
CA LYS A 4 -6.16 -7.44 -10.07
C LYS A 4 -5.32 -8.39 -9.21
N LEU A 5 -5.45 -9.70 -9.46
CA LEU A 5 -4.70 -10.71 -8.75
C LEU A 5 -3.20 -10.64 -9.09
N GLU A 6 -2.86 -10.42 -10.36
CA GLU A 6 -1.47 -10.19 -10.79
C GLU A 6 -0.84 -9.01 -10.03
N ARG A 7 -1.53 -7.87 -10.00
CA ARG A 7 -1.07 -6.69 -9.26
C ARG A 7 -0.92 -6.92 -7.76
N LEU A 8 -1.81 -7.70 -7.14
CA LEU A 8 -1.70 -8.03 -5.72
C LEU A 8 -0.51 -8.94 -5.43
N ILE A 9 -0.19 -9.86 -6.35
CA ILE A 9 1.02 -10.71 -6.25
C ILE A 9 2.27 -9.83 -6.36
N ASP A 10 2.30 -8.87 -7.28
CA ASP A 10 3.44 -7.95 -7.43
C ASP A 10 3.65 -7.11 -6.16
N ILE A 11 2.57 -6.51 -5.61
CA ILE A 11 2.63 -5.73 -4.36
C ILE A 11 3.13 -6.59 -3.19
N ALA A 12 2.68 -7.85 -3.09
CA ALA A 12 3.10 -8.75 -2.03
C ALA A 12 4.59 -9.12 -2.15
N ALA A 13 5.06 -9.39 -3.37
CA ALA A 13 6.46 -9.68 -3.64
C ALA A 13 7.38 -8.49 -3.34
N GLU A 14 6.98 -7.27 -3.72
CA GLU A 14 7.71 -6.04 -3.40
C GLU A 14 7.82 -5.84 -1.88
N LEU A 15 6.73 -6.04 -1.15
CA LEU A 15 6.72 -5.93 0.32
C LEU A 15 7.61 -6.99 1.01
N GLU A 16 7.65 -8.21 0.48
CA GLU A 16 8.48 -9.30 1.01
C GLU A 16 9.99 -9.03 0.77
N VAL A 17 10.34 -8.49 -0.39
CA VAL A 17 11.71 -8.04 -0.68
C VAL A 17 12.12 -6.88 0.21
N ASP A 18 11.24 -5.92 0.43
CA ASP A 18 11.51 -4.77 1.27
C ASP A 18 11.68 -5.19 2.74
N THR A 19 10.74 -5.95 3.29
CA THR A 19 10.80 -6.44 4.69
C THR A 19 12.01 -7.35 4.96
N SER A 20 12.39 -8.20 4.02
CA SER A 20 13.61 -9.02 4.14
C SER A 20 14.89 -8.18 4.14
N ARG A 21 14.95 -7.08 3.38
CA ARG A 21 16.06 -6.12 3.43
C ARG A 21 16.11 -5.34 4.75
N PHE A 22 14.96 -4.93 5.29
CA PHE A 22 14.89 -4.21 6.57
C PHE A 22 15.29 -5.04 7.79
N SER A 23 15.24 -6.38 7.72
CA SER A 23 15.81 -7.24 8.77
C SER A 23 17.31 -6.98 9.03
N THR A 24 18.00 -6.29 8.10
CA THR A 24 19.42 -5.93 8.19
C THR A 24 19.71 -4.43 8.35
N SER A 25 18.70 -3.56 8.34
CA SER A 25 18.87 -2.09 8.35
C SER A 25 17.87 -1.41 9.29
N HIS A 26 18.32 -0.48 10.13
CA HIS A 26 17.49 0.27 11.09
C HIS A 26 16.52 1.30 10.44
N ALA A 27 16.31 1.23 9.12
CA ALA A 27 15.34 2.06 8.43
C ALA A 27 13.91 1.55 8.68
N ARG A 28 13.00 2.47 9.06
CA ARG A 28 11.65 2.12 9.55
C ARG A 28 10.81 1.43 8.45
N PRO A 29 10.47 0.13 8.60
CA PRO A 29 9.67 -0.60 7.61
C PRO A 29 8.22 -0.10 7.51
N GLU A 30 7.76 0.72 8.46
CA GLU A 30 6.38 1.19 8.52
C GLU A 30 5.94 2.01 7.31
N SER A 31 6.82 2.82 6.70
CA SER A 31 6.44 3.63 5.52
C SER A 31 6.11 2.73 4.32
N HIS A 32 6.92 1.70 4.10
CA HIS A 32 6.76 0.77 2.98
C HIS A 32 5.51 -0.10 3.15
N CYS A 33 5.25 -0.60 4.36
CA CYS A 33 4.02 -1.34 4.66
C CYS A 33 2.76 -0.48 4.45
N ARG A 34 2.80 0.81 4.82
CA ARG A 34 1.67 1.74 4.61
C ARG A 34 1.39 1.95 3.12
N ASP A 35 2.43 2.13 2.31
CA ASP A 35 2.28 2.32 0.87
C ASP A 35 1.76 1.06 0.16
N ALA A 36 2.28 -0.12 0.52
CA ALA A 36 1.81 -1.39 -0.02
C ALA A 36 0.32 -1.62 0.30
N LEU A 37 -0.12 -1.29 1.52
CA LEU A 37 -1.54 -1.38 1.91
C LEU A 37 -2.44 -0.43 1.11
N ILE A 38 -2.00 0.81 0.88
CA ILE A 38 -2.73 1.77 0.05
C ILE A 38 -2.86 1.26 -1.38
N GLN A 39 -1.78 0.75 -1.98
CA GLN A 39 -1.80 0.21 -3.33
C GLN A 39 -2.66 -1.04 -3.47
N ALA A 40 -2.63 -1.94 -2.47
CA ALA A 40 -3.48 -3.12 -2.42
C ALA A 40 -4.96 -2.72 -2.36
N LEU A 41 -5.29 -1.74 -1.51
CA LEU A 41 -6.66 -1.22 -1.37
C LEU A 41 -7.16 -0.61 -2.69
N ARG A 42 -6.37 0.25 -3.35
CA ARG A 42 -6.70 0.79 -4.69
C ARG A 42 -6.94 -0.33 -5.70
N THR A 43 -6.10 -1.36 -5.68
CA THR A 43 -6.19 -2.48 -6.64
C THR A 43 -7.47 -3.31 -6.47
N VAL A 44 -7.87 -3.60 -5.23
CA VAL A 44 -9.10 -4.39 -4.99
C VAL A 44 -10.35 -3.59 -5.31
N THR A 45 -10.39 -2.29 -4.99
CA THR A 45 -11.58 -1.46 -5.15
C THR A 45 -11.73 -0.82 -6.54
N ASN A 46 -10.68 -0.79 -7.36
CA ASN A 46 -10.73 -0.31 -8.75
C ASN A 46 -11.87 -0.96 -9.56
N ASN A 47 -12.70 -0.19 -10.24
CA ASN A 47 -13.90 -0.65 -10.97
C ASN A 47 -14.91 -1.40 -10.08
N THR A 48 -15.01 -1.04 -8.81
CA THR A 48 -16.06 -1.53 -7.90
C THR A 48 -16.87 -0.35 -7.38
N GLN A 49 -18.07 -0.62 -6.85
CA GLN A 49 -18.90 0.40 -6.20
C GLN A 49 -18.22 1.09 -4.99
N TYR A 50 -17.14 0.50 -4.46
CA TYR A 50 -16.42 1.00 -3.28
C TYR A 50 -15.22 1.88 -3.64
N GLU A 51 -14.90 2.09 -4.92
CA GLU A 51 -13.71 2.82 -5.37
C GLU A 51 -13.64 4.23 -4.77
N MET A 52 -14.74 4.98 -4.84
CA MET A 52 -14.80 6.34 -4.31
C MET A 52 -14.61 6.39 -2.79
N MET A 53 -15.25 5.46 -2.07
CA MET A 53 -15.12 5.36 -0.61
C MET A 53 -13.70 4.98 -0.19
N ALA A 54 -13.06 4.08 -0.94
CA ALA A 54 -11.68 3.69 -0.71
C ALA A 54 -10.71 4.85 -0.94
N GLU A 55 -10.91 5.64 -2.00
CA GLU A 55 -10.10 6.84 -2.26
C GLU A 55 -10.23 7.89 -1.16
N ASP A 56 -11.42 8.09 -0.56
CA ASP A 56 -11.59 9.01 0.56
C ASP A 56 -10.88 8.52 1.84
N ILE A 57 -10.91 7.21 2.11
CA ILE A 57 -10.14 6.60 3.20
C ILE A 57 -8.63 6.79 2.94
N ILE A 58 -8.16 6.51 1.72
CA ILE A 58 -6.75 6.65 1.35
C ILE A 58 -6.28 8.09 1.54
N LYS A 59 -7.03 9.08 1.03
CA LYS A 59 -6.70 10.50 1.23
C LYS A 59 -6.63 10.88 2.70
N THR A 60 -7.50 10.30 3.53
CA THR A 60 -7.49 10.52 4.98
C THR A 60 -6.22 9.92 5.59
N CYS A 61 -5.90 8.68 5.27
CA CYS A 61 -4.68 8.00 5.70
C CYS A 61 -3.41 8.75 5.26
N GLU A 62 -3.31 9.14 3.98
CA GLU A 62 -2.19 9.90 3.42
C GLU A 62 -2.01 11.23 4.17
N LYS A 63 -3.09 11.98 4.44
CA LYS A 63 -3.02 13.21 5.25
C LYS A 63 -2.47 13.00 6.65
N HIS A 64 -2.77 11.87 7.30
CA HIS A 64 -2.27 11.59 8.65
C HIS A 64 -0.85 11.03 8.66
N PHE A 65 -0.50 10.18 7.69
CA PHE A 65 0.82 9.57 7.60
C PHE A 65 1.90 10.53 7.09
N TYR A 66 1.54 11.47 6.21
CA TYR A 66 2.48 12.38 5.59
C TYR A 66 2.53 13.79 6.21
N LYS A 67 1.62 14.11 7.15
CA LYS A 67 1.67 15.35 7.92
C LYS A 67 2.81 15.42 8.95
N GLU A 68 3.40 14.29 9.33
CA GLU A 68 4.52 14.26 10.29
C GLU A 68 5.89 14.58 9.65
N ARG A 69 5.91 15.08 8.40
CA ARG A 69 7.16 15.35 7.65
C ARG A 69 7.50 16.84 7.44
N ASP A 70 6.71 17.77 7.97
CA ASP A 70 7.03 19.22 8.00
C ASP A 70 7.46 19.67 9.40
#